data_AF-A0A537HEJ8-F1
#
_entry.id   AF-A0A537HEJ8-F1
#
_cell.length_a   1.000
_cell.length_b   1.000
_cell.length_c   1.000
_cell.angle_alpha   90.00
_cell.angle_beta   90.00
_cell.angle_gamma   90.00
#
_symmetry.space_group_name_H-M   'P 1'
#
loop_
_entity.id
_entity.type
_entity.pdbx_description
1 polymer ?
#
loop_
_entity_poly.entity_id
_entity_poly.type
_entity_poly.pdbx_seq_one_letter_code
_entity_poly.pdbx_strand_id
1 'polypeptide(L)'
;MSGRDDLVSSLETLCPMCLRVQRLSGEKKCAIHVKADFLAAHHPEFDLKSIAGSSPPGVFVGRFGYPNVSVGPMVPSISGDTEILDTPEWWMGKGFDEIVDFRYSLLRGYSKANVSDAQKGGRLIETLQDVAMMTKPVDTELVLARPPRKMLDLREDSQPFGPIAPLRSFEAGNSSVDNRIEKAFYDGDLPVDDAVLELYRNGVLVTRIQRAFSLGMFGESKRRKLVPTRWSITAVDSNLSLKLMARVRHHPLIDEYRVYKYTYLDNIYVGLLTPEHWKFEWIEAWFEPELLATSFPDVNMAEDVEKSSYVSPKGYRPVMLGDSEGFRGRKTYAKPGGCYYSARLAVSEYLDSIGKQAG
;
A
#
# COMPACT_ATOMS: atom_id res chain seq x y z
N MET A 1 2.75 -41.71 -44.70
CA MET A 1 4.13 -41.66 -44.16
C MET A 1 4.35 -40.23 -43.68
N SER A 2 3.87 -39.92 -42.47
CA SER A 2 4.71 -39.70 -41.27
C SER A 2 5.65 -38.52 -41.48
N GLY A 3 5.33 -37.33 -40.99
CA GLY A 3 5.20 -37.08 -39.55
C GLY A 3 6.62 -36.85 -39.01
N ARG A 4 7.00 -35.57 -38.91
CA ARG A 4 8.08 -35.10 -38.03
C ARG A 4 7.47 -33.99 -37.19
N ASP A 5 6.66 -34.44 -36.25
CA ASP A 5 6.53 -33.78 -34.95
C ASP A 5 7.92 -33.79 -34.32
N ASP A 6 8.54 -32.62 -34.20
CA ASP A 6 9.63 -32.39 -33.27
C ASP A 6 9.70 -30.89 -32.99
N LEU A 7 8.90 -30.46 -32.02
CA LEU A 7 9.31 -29.47 -31.03
C LEU A 7 8.67 -29.87 -29.70
N VAL A 8 9.27 -30.93 -29.16
CA VAL A 8 9.21 -31.30 -27.75
C VAL A 8 9.56 -30.09 -26.91
N SER A 9 8.56 -29.54 -26.22
CA SER A 9 8.73 -28.94 -24.90
C SER A 9 7.34 -28.71 -24.31
N SER A 10 6.83 -29.70 -23.58
CA SER A 10 5.83 -29.49 -22.54
C SER A 10 6.49 -28.63 -21.46
N LEU A 11 6.44 -27.31 -21.60
CA LEU A 11 6.93 -26.39 -20.57
C LEU A 11 5.93 -26.46 -19.41
N GLU A 12 6.36 -27.18 -18.38
CA GLU A 12 5.76 -27.34 -17.07
C GLU A 12 4.80 -26.19 -16.72
N THR A 13 3.50 -26.48 -16.70
CA THR A 13 2.49 -25.60 -16.11
C THR A 13 2.73 -25.41 -14.61
N LEU A 14 3.46 -26.33 -13.99
CA LEU A 14 3.86 -26.26 -12.60
C LEU A 14 5.16 -25.45 -12.46
N CYS A 15 5.27 -24.72 -11.37
CA CYS A 15 6.45 -23.97 -11.01
C CYS A 15 7.65 -24.93 -10.96
N PRO A 16 8.73 -24.67 -11.71
CA PRO A 16 9.88 -25.56 -11.79
C PRO A 16 10.59 -25.74 -10.44
N MET A 17 10.33 -24.84 -9.47
CA MET A 17 10.92 -24.92 -8.13
C MET A 17 10.13 -25.79 -7.14
N CYS A 18 8.79 -25.76 -7.16
CA CYS A 18 8.01 -26.56 -6.20
C CYS A 18 7.20 -27.69 -6.83
N LEU A 19 7.00 -27.67 -8.15
CA LEU A 19 6.16 -28.61 -8.91
C LEU A 19 4.72 -28.76 -8.36
N ARG A 20 4.26 -27.81 -7.54
CA ARG A 20 2.95 -27.87 -6.85
C ARG A 20 2.03 -26.69 -7.18
N VAL A 21 2.61 -25.56 -7.56
CA VAL A 21 1.90 -24.31 -7.83
C VAL A 21 2.01 -24.04 -9.30
N GLN A 22 0.98 -23.50 -9.93
CA GLN A 22 1.03 -23.16 -11.35
C GLN A 22 1.98 -21.98 -11.60
N ARG A 23 2.84 -22.05 -12.62
CA ARG A 23 3.72 -20.94 -13.01
C ARG A 23 2.94 -19.96 -13.88
N LEU A 24 2.32 -18.98 -13.24
CA LEU A 24 1.55 -17.93 -13.91
C LEU A 24 2.36 -16.64 -14.10
N SER A 25 3.42 -16.48 -13.32
CA SER A 25 4.30 -15.32 -13.30
C SER A 25 5.63 -15.60 -14.07
N GLY A 26 6.19 -14.57 -14.69
CA GLY A 26 7.50 -14.60 -15.34
C GLY A 26 8.65 -14.51 -14.33
N GLU A 27 8.35 -14.04 -13.11
CA GLU A 27 9.32 -13.95 -12.01
C GLU A 27 10.05 -15.27 -11.74
N LYS A 28 11.32 -15.14 -11.29
CA LYS A 28 12.16 -16.29 -10.93
C LYS A 28 11.63 -17.01 -9.69
N LYS A 29 11.05 -16.26 -8.74
CA LYS A 29 10.44 -16.77 -7.51
C LYS A 29 9.01 -16.26 -7.40
N CYS A 30 8.09 -17.11 -6.96
CA CYS A 30 6.73 -16.67 -6.61
C CYS A 30 6.63 -16.40 -5.10
N ALA A 31 5.56 -15.72 -4.68
CA ALA A 31 5.29 -15.39 -3.29
C ALA A 31 5.44 -16.57 -2.31
N ILE A 32 5.09 -17.80 -2.73
CA ILE A 32 5.22 -19.01 -1.91
C ILE A 32 6.69 -19.37 -1.71
N HIS A 33 7.53 -19.28 -2.75
CA HIS A 33 8.98 -19.53 -2.63
C HIS A 33 9.66 -18.46 -1.81
N VAL A 34 9.31 -17.19 -2.03
CA VAL A 34 9.80 -16.09 -1.20
C VAL A 34 9.46 -16.34 0.27
N LYS A 35 8.22 -16.77 0.56
CA LYS A 35 7.79 -17.13 1.93
C LYS A 35 8.49 -18.37 2.48
N ALA A 36 8.72 -19.39 1.67
CA ALA A 36 9.35 -20.64 2.10
C ALA A 36 10.85 -20.43 2.37
N ASP A 37 11.56 -19.79 1.45
CA ASP A 37 12.97 -19.40 1.59
C ASP A 37 13.13 -18.55 2.85
N PHE A 38 12.22 -17.59 3.04
CA PHE A 38 12.19 -16.76 4.22
C PHE A 38 12.02 -17.57 5.53
N LEU A 39 11.02 -18.44 5.61
CA LEU A 39 10.79 -19.24 6.82
C LEU A 39 11.93 -20.24 7.10
N ALA A 40 12.64 -20.66 6.06
CA ALA A 40 13.80 -21.53 6.16
C ALA A 40 15.10 -20.78 6.51
N ALA A 41 15.22 -19.51 6.12
CA ALA A 41 16.39 -18.69 6.40
C ALA A 41 16.54 -18.47 7.91
N HIS A 42 17.76 -18.70 8.40
CA HIS A 42 18.09 -18.36 9.77
C HIS A 42 18.41 -16.87 9.84
N HIS A 43 17.56 -16.14 10.55
CA HIS A 43 17.67 -14.72 10.82
C HIS A 43 17.97 -14.51 12.31
N PRO A 44 19.25 -14.40 12.71
CA PRO A 44 19.66 -14.27 14.11
C PRO A 44 19.01 -13.07 14.80
N GLU A 45 18.77 -11.99 14.06
CA GLU A 45 18.12 -10.77 14.53
C GLU A 45 16.71 -11.02 15.09
N PHE A 46 16.01 -12.06 14.62
CA PHE A 46 14.67 -12.42 15.09
C PHE A 46 14.67 -13.42 16.25
N ASP A 47 15.84 -13.87 16.69
CA ASP A 47 15.97 -14.67 17.92
C ASP A 47 16.23 -13.77 19.14
N LEU A 48 16.55 -12.49 18.89
CA LEU A 48 16.79 -11.48 19.91
C LEU A 48 15.50 -10.80 20.38
N LYS A 49 15.56 -10.27 21.60
CA LYS A 49 14.50 -9.42 22.18
C LYS A 49 14.81 -7.93 22.07
N SER A 50 16.03 -7.58 21.71
CA SER A 50 16.46 -6.19 21.53
C SER A 50 17.01 -6.07 20.12
N ILE A 51 16.48 -5.12 19.37
CA ILE A 51 16.91 -4.80 18.01
C ILE A 51 17.21 -3.31 17.98
N ALA A 52 18.35 -2.96 17.41
CA ALA A 52 18.73 -1.58 17.15
C ALA A 52 19.01 -1.43 15.65
N GLY A 53 18.69 -0.26 15.12
CA GLY A 53 18.91 0.07 13.72
C GLY A 53 18.41 1.46 13.38
N SER A 54 18.75 1.91 12.17
CA SER A 54 18.28 3.19 11.67
C SER A 54 16.90 2.96 11.06
N SER A 55 15.85 3.21 11.83
CA SER A 55 14.48 3.07 11.37
C SER A 55 14.21 4.11 10.30
N PRO A 56 13.62 3.74 9.14
CA PRO A 56 12.90 4.75 8.40
C PRO A 56 11.84 5.32 9.34
N PRO A 57 11.28 6.50 9.05
CA PRO A 57 10.26 7.10 9.90
C PRO A 57 8.92 6.31 9.88
N GLY A 58 8.93 5.00 9.60
CA GLY A 58 7.81 4.10 9.44
C GLY A 58 7.15 3.69 10.74
N VAL A 59 5.82 3.78 10.74
CA VAL A 59 4.93 3.36 11.81
C VAL A 59 3.76 2.60 11.22
N PHE A 60 3.06 1.82 12.05
CA PHE A 60 1.83 1.17 11.62
C PHE A 60 0.74 1.22 12.68
N VAL A 61 -0.51 1.17 12.20
CA VAL A 61 -1.72 1.02 13.00
C VAL A 61 -2.54 -0.14 12.43
N GLY A 62 -2.77 -1.15 13.25
CA GLY A 62 -3.50 -2.36 12.88
C GLY A 62 -5.01 -2.15 12.85
N ARG A 63 -5.69 -2.89 11.96
CA ARG A 63 -7.16 -2.84 11.80
C ARG A 63 -7.96 -3.67 12.81
N PHE A 64 -7.33 -4.66 13.43
CA PHE A 64 -8.01 -5.63 14.29
C PHE A 64 -8.12 -5.13 15.74
N GLY A 65 -9.30 -5.32 16.33
CA GLY A 65 -9.58 -4.99 17.73
C GLY A 65 -10.15 -3.59 17.97
N TYR A 66 -10.59 -2.88 16.92
CA TYR A 66 -11.19 -1.55 17.03
C TYR A 66 -12.28 -1.49 18.13
N PRO A 67 -12.26 -0.51 19.06
CA PRO A 67 -11.43 0.71 19.08
C PRO A 67 -10.03 0.56 19.72
N ASN A 68 -9.65 -0.64 20.17
CA ASN A 68 -8.33 -0.93 20.76
C ASN A 68 -7.40 -1.61 19.75
N VAL A 69 -6.66 -0.79 19.02
CA VAL A 69 -5.83 -1.20 17.90
C VAL A 69 -4.41 -1.53 18.34
N SER A 70 -3.70 -2.30 17.52
CA SER A 70 -2.26 -2.49 17.69
C SER A 70 -1.52 -1.36 16.99
N VAL A 71 -0.58 -0.71 17.64
CA VAL A 71 0.21 0.41 17.09
C VAL A 71 1.67 0.24 17.46
N GLY A 72 2.58 0.68 16.58
CA GLY A 72 3.99 0.72 16.90
C GLY A 72 4.91 1.05 15.73
N PRO A 73 6.23 1.04 15.97
CA PRO A 73 7.23 1.41 14.98
C PRO A 73 7.55 0.24 14.03
N MET A 74 8.19 0.57 12.91
CA MET A 74 8.71 -0.37 11.92
C MET A 74 10.23 -0.24 11.83
N VAL A 75 10.97 -1.07 12.57
CA VAL A 75 12.41 -0.93 12.81
C VAL A 75 13.20 -2.00 12.07
N PRO A 76 14.21 -1.65 11.26
CA PRO A 76 15.12 -2.61 10.66
C PRO A 76 16.26 -2.99 11.62
N SER A 77 16.90 -4.12 11.35
CA SER A 77 18.12 -4.57 12.05
C SER A 77 19.41 -3.98 11.47
N ILE A 78 19.30 -3.09 10.47
CA ILE A 78 20.42 -2.43 9.80
C ILE A 78 20.48 -0.95 10.16
N SER A 79 21.68 -0.39 10.13
CA SER A 79 21.92 1.05 10.34
C SER A 79 22.37 1.72 9.04
N GLY A 80 22.07 3.00 8.88
CA GLY A 80 22.38 3.78 7.67
C GLY A 80 21.13 4.35 7.00
N ASP A 81 21.22 4.56 5.69
CA ASP A 81 20.09 5.06 4.91
C ASP A 81 19.09 3.94 4.60
N THR A 82 17.96 3.98 5.29
CA THR A 82 16.87 3.02 5.19
C THR A 82 15.59 3.64 4.66
N GLU A 83 15.63 4.88 4.12
CA GLU A 83 14.44 5.57 3.62
C GLU A 83 13.72 4.75 2.53
N ILE A 84 14.50 4.07 1.70
CA ILE A 84 13.99 3.20 0.64
C ILE A 84 13.11 2.07 1.17
N LEU A 85 13.24 1.64 2.42
CA LEU A 85 12.46 0.51 2.97
C LEU A 85 10.97 0.85 3.21
N ASP A 86 10.64 2.14 3.35
CA ASP A 86 9.29 2.63 3.67
C ASP A 86 8.86 3.82 2.79
N THR A 87 9.43 3.93 1.58
CA THR A 87 9.08 4.97 0.60
C THR A 87 8.60 4.36 -0.73
N PRO A 88 7.34 3.88 -0.81
CA PRO A 88 6.73 3.31 -2.02
C PRO A 88 6.92 4.11 -3.31
N GLU A 89 6.95 5.44 -3.25
CA GLU A 89 7.17 6.30 -4.42
C GLU A 89 8.50 6.04 -5.12
N TRP A 90 9.49 5.45 -4.43
CA TRP A 90 10.81 5.12 -4.98
C TRP A 90 10.96 3.65 -5.38
N TRP A 91 9.92 2.83 -5.22
CA TRP A 91 9.98 1.41 -5.59
C TRP A 91 9.72 1.16 -7.07
N MET A 92 9.35 2.18 -7.84
CA MET A 92 9.14 2.02 -9.28
C MET A 92 10.39 1.50 -9.98
N GLY A 93 10.25 0.37 -10.68
CA GLY A 93 11.34 -0.31 -11.37
C GLY A 93 12.11 -1.33 -10.52
N LYS A 94 11.71 -1.54 -9.26
CA LYS A 94 12.25 -2.61 -8.41
C LYS A 94 11.56 -3.94 -8.66
N GLY A 95 12.26 -5.05 -8.42
CA GLY A 95 11.70 -6.40 -8.58
C GLY A 95 10.78 -6.78 -7.41
N PHE A 96 9.95 -7.81 -7.60
CA PHE A 96 9.06 -8.31 -6.53
C PHE A 96 9.85 -8.73 -5.28
N ASP A 97 10.92 -9.50 -5.46
CA ASP A 97 11.78 -9.99 -4.38
C ASP A 97 12.38 -8.82 -3.57
N GLU A 98 12.85 -7.77 -4.25
CA GLU A 98 13.45 -6.59 -3.61
C GLU A 98 12.44 -5.81 -2.76
N ILE A 99 11.20 -5.63 -3.27
CA ILE A 99 10.13 -4.96 -2.50
C ILE A 99 9.74 -5.80 -1.29
N VAL A 100 9.66 -7.12 -1.42
CA VAL A 100 9.38 -8.00 -0.29
C VAL A 100 10.50 -7.90 0.75
N ASP A 101 11.76 -7.91 0.32
CA ASP A 101 12.92 -7.77 1.21
C ASP A 101 12.90 -6.44 1.97
N PHE A 102 12.54 -5.33 1.30
CA PHE A 102 12.38 -4.03 1.95
C PHE A 102 11.38 -4.09 3.10
N ARG A 103 10.17 -4.60 2.83
CA ARG A 103 9.12 -4.70 3.86
C ARG A 103 9.42 -5.70 4.95
N TYR A 104 10.14 -6.76 4.58
CA TYR A 104 10.49 -7.83 5.49
C TYR A 104 11.55 -7.40 6.50
N SER A 105 12.53 -6.62 6.06
CA SER A 105 13.58 -6.07 6.91
C SER A 105 13.03 -5.22 8.06
N LEU A 106 11.81 -4.69 7.93
CA LEU A 106 11.13 -3.88 8.93
C LEU A 106 10.40 -4.73 9.96
N LEU A 107 11.00 -4.86 11.14
CA LEU A 107 10.37 -5.48 12.30
C LEU A 107 9.28 -4.59 12.89
N ARG A 108 8.11 -5.18 13.15
CA ARG A 108 6.99 -4.51 13.83
C ARG A 108 6.95 -4.84 15.31
N GLY A 109 7.31 -3.87 16.14
CA GLY A 109 6.95 -3.87 17.56
C GLY A 109 5.53 -3.36 17.73
N TYR A 110 4.67 -4.01 18.53
CA TYR A 110 3.31 -3.50 18.77
C TYR A 110 2.95 -3.37 20.24
N SER A 111 2.23 -2.31 20.57
CA SER A 111 1.48 -2.15 21.81
C SER A 111 -0.01 -1.98 21.49
N LYS A 112 -0.88 -2.22 22.49
CA LYS A 112 -2.31 -1.93 22.37
C LYS A 112 -2.55 -0.48 22.81
N ALA A 113 -3.27 0.26 21.98
CA ALA A 113 -3.70 1.62 22.26
C ALA A 113 -5.16 1.81 21.87
N ASN A 114 -5.87 2.67 22.58
CA ASN A 114 -7.19 3.11 22.15
C ASN A 114 -7.03 4.14 21.03
N VAL A 115 -7.93 4.14 20.04
CA VAL A 115 -7.86 5.14 18.96
C VAL A 115 -7.92 6.58 19.45
N SER A 116 -8.54 6.85 20.60
CA SER A 116 -8.59 8.20 21.20
C SER A 116 -7.27 8.65 21.84
N ASP A 117 -6.29 7.76 21.99
CA ASP A 117 -4.98 8.09 22.57
C ASP A 117 -4.18 9.04 21.65
N ALA A 118 -4.54 9.13 20.36
CA ALA A 118 -4.03 10.16 19.45
C ALA A 118 -4.28 11.60 19.94
N GLN A 119 -5.30 11.81 20.80
CA GLN A 119 -5.63 13.12 21.38
C GLN A 119 -4.95 13.35 22.71
N LYS A 120 -4.99 12.33 23.59
CA LYS A 120 -4.58 12.41 24.99
C LYS A 120 -3.07 12.29 25.15
N GLY A 121 -2.39 11.81 24.12
CA GLY A 121 -0.99 11.49 24.17
C GLY A 121 -0.72 10.23 24.98
N GLY A 122 0.54 10.09 25.37
CA GLY A 122 1.10 8.88 25.94
C GLY A 122 2.46 8.64 25.31
N ARG A 123 3.46 8.34 26.15
CA ARG A 123 4.88 8.33 25.76
C ARG A 123 5.15 7.63 24.43
N LEU A 124 4.54 6.48 24.18
CA LEU A 124 4.70 5.75 22.92
C LEU A 124 4.07 6.48 21.73
N ILE A 125 2.82 6.97 21.85
CA ILE A 125 2.13 7.64 20.74
C ILE A 125 2.84 8.93 20.36
N GLU A 126 3.25 9.72 21.36
CA GLU A 126 4.04 10.94 21.14
C GLU A 126 5.35 10.62 20.42
N THR A 127 6.11 9.62 20.89
CA THR A 127 7.35 9.19 20.23
C THR A 127 7.10 8.74 18.78
N LEU A 128 5.99 8.05 18.51
CA LEU A 128 5.65 7.62 17.15
C LEU A 128 5.22 8.79 16.26
N GLN A 129 4.52 9.78 16.81
CA GLN A 129 4.17 11.01 16.10
C GLN A 129 5.43 11.79 15.74
N ASP A 130 6.39 11.90 16.67
CA ASP A 130 7.70 12.52 16.42
C ASP A 130 8.44 11.80 15.29
N VAL A 131 8.54 10.47 15.36
CA VAL A 131 9.16 9.65 14.30
C VAL A 131 8.46 9.85 12.95
N ALA A 132 7.13 9.89 12.91
CA ALA A 132 6.40 10.07 11.65
C ALA A 132 6.68 11.42 10.97
N MET A 133 7.00 12.46 11.74
CA MET A 133 7.35 13.80 11.24
C MET A 133 8.79 13.89 10.72
N MET A 134 9.68 12.99 11.14
CA MET A 134 11.10 13.03 10.78
C MET A 134 11.32 12.86 9.27
N THR A 135 12.30 13.58 8.73
CA THR A 135 12.65 13.54 7.29
C THR A 135 13.59 12.42 6.94
N LYS A 136 14.52 12.07 7.85
CA LYS A 136 15.57 11.08 7.65
C LYS A 136 15.39 9.86 8.56
N PRO A 137 16.03 8.72 8.26
CA PRO A 137 16.09 7.59 9.16
C PRO A 137 16.70 8.01 10.49
N VAL A 138 16.21 7.37 11.55
CA VAL A 138 16.63 7.68 12.92
C VAL A 138 17.09 6.44 13.62
N ASP A 139 18.13 6.60 14.44
CA ASP A 139 18.60 5.51 15.27
C ASP A 139 17.53 5.18 16.29
N THR A 140 17.16 3.90 16.33
CA THR A 140 16.08 3.41 17.17
C THR A 140 16.55 2.18 17.93
N GLU A 141 16.03 2.07 19.15
CA GLU A 141 16.18 0.88 19.97
C GLU A 141 14.79 0.31 20.30
N LEU A 142 14.59 -0.94 19.94
CA LEU A 142 13.35 -1.67 20.11
C LEU A 142 13.57 -2.82 21.08
N VAL A 143 12.88 -2.81 22.22
CA VAL A 143 12.87 -3.92 23.17
C VAL A 143 11.52 -4.61 23.16
N LEU A 144 11.53 -5.91 22.90
CA LEU A 144 10.37 -6.77 22.74
C LEU A 144 10.10 -7.61 23.98
N ALA A 145 8.83 -7.94 24.21
CA ALA A 145 8.43 -8.83 25.30
C ALA A 145 8.84 -10.29 25.07
N ARG A 146 8.89 -10.69 23.79
CA ARG A 146 9.28 -12.00 23.31
C ARG A 146 9.92 -11.87 21.93
N PRO A 147 10.76 -12.84 21.51
CA PRO A 147 11.29 -12.85 20.15
C PRO A 147 10.17 -12.77 19.11
N PRO A 148 10.42 -12.09 17.99
CA PRO A 148 9.41 -11.92 16.95
C PRO A 148 9.03 -13.21 16.27
N ARG A 149 7.74 -13.29 15.93
CA ARG A 149 7.24 -14.42 15.16
C ARG A 149 7.67 -14.23 13.71
N LYS A 150 8.54 -15.11 13.22
CA LYS A 150 8.93 -15.24 11.81
C LYS A 150 7.67 -15.53 11.00
N MET A 151 7.10 -14.49 10.39
CA MET A 151 5.87 -14.56 9.62
C MET A 151 5.98 -13.54 8.50
N LEU A 152 5.80 -14.02 7.26
CA LEU A 152 5.63 -13.19 6.10
C LEU A 152 4.16 -13.18 5.70
N ASP A 153 3.54 -12.01 5.83
CA ASP A 153 2.16 -11.75 5.41
C ASP A 153 2.21 -11.14 4.01
N LEU A 154 2.05 -11.98 2.99
CA LEU A 154 1.88 -11.60 1.59
C LEU A 154 0.40 -11.79 1.26
N ARG A 155 -0.36 -10.70 1.27
CA ARG A 155 -1.73 -10.67 0.78
C ARG A 155 -1.77 -9.75 -0.41
N GLU A 156 -2.62 -10.04 -1.39
CA GLU A 156 -2.78 -9.17 -2.55
C GLU A 156 -3.41 -7.82 -2.18
N ASP A 157 -4.14 -7.76 -1.07
CA ASP A 157 -4.91 -6.58 -0.65
C ASP A 157 -4.17 -5.69 0.36
N SER A 158 -2.88 -5.93 0.58
CA SER A 158 -2.04 -5.14 1.48
C SER A 158 -0.57 -5.23 1.12
N GLN A 159 0.20 -4.21 1.48
CA GLN A 159 1.65 -4.27 1.38
C GLN A 159 2.21 -5.45 2.19
N PRO A 160 3.28 -6.12 1.70
CA PRO A 160 4.00 -7.11 2.48
C PRO A 160 4.40 -6.55 3.84
N PHE A 161 4.43 -7.45 4.81
CA PHE A 161 4.66 -7.08 6.19
C PHE A 161 5.65 -8.05 6.85
N GLY A 162 6.68 -7.47 7.47
CA GLY A 162 7.70 -8.19 8.22
C GLY A 162 7.23 -8.78 9.55
N PRO A 163 8.17 -9.40 10.30
CA PRO A 163 7.88 -10.09 11.55
C PRO A 163 7.28 -9.16 12.60
N ILE A 164 6.60 -9.75 13.58
CA ILE A 164 5.85 -8.99 14.59
C ILE A 164 6.05 -9.54 16.00
N ALA A 165 6.18 -8.62 16.97
CA ALA A 165 6.34 -8.92 18.39
C ALA A 165 5.67 -7.86 19.29
N PRO A 166 5.17 -8.26 20.48
CA PRO A 166 4.73 -7.30 21.49
C PRO A 166 5.90 -6.45 21.98
N LEU A 167 5.68 -5.14 22.09
CA LEU A 167 6.64 -4.13 22.49
C LEU A 167 6.74 -4.02 24.02
N ARG A 168 7.96 -3.87 24.55
CA ARG A 168 8.20 -3.45 25.95
C ARG A 168 8.61 -1.99 26.04
N SER A 169 9.59 -1.59 25.25
CA SER A 169 10.02 -0.19 25.14
C SER A 169 10.50 0.10 23.72
N PHE A 170 10.36 1.36 23.35
CA PHE A 170 10.85 1.91 22.10
C PHE A 170 11.46 3.26 22.40
N GLU A 171 12.67 3.47 21.91
CA GLU A 171 13.36 4.73 21.98
C GLU A 171 13.81 5.10 20.56
N ALA A 172 13.62 6.37 20.22
CA ALA A 172 14.03 6.93 18.95
C ALA A 172 14.96 8.11 19.21
N GLY A 173 16.04 8.20 18.44
CA GLY A 173 16.90 9.37 18.40
C GLY A 173 16.20 10.57 17.75
N ASN A 174 16.89 11.71 17.80
CA ASN A 174 16.40 12.93 17.18
C ASN A 174 16.89 13.07 15.74
N SER A 175 16.08 13.69 14.88
CA SER A 175 16.44 14.00 13.50
C SER A 175 15.71 15.27 13.04
N SER A 176 16.03 15.71 11.83
CA SER A 176 15.31 16.82 11.19
C SER A 176 13.85 16.45 10.98
N VAL A 177 12.97 17.37 11.34
CA VAL A 177 11.51 17.25 11.19
C VAL A 177 11.06 17.96 9.91
N ASP A 178 10.01 17.44 9.27
CA ASP A 178 9.35 18.14 8.18
C ASP A 178 8.46 19.25 8.73
N ASN A 179 8.95 20.49 8.68
CA ASN A 179 8.25 21.68 9.17
C ASN A 179 6.83 21.82 8.62
N ARG A 180 6.53 21.26 7.43
CA ARG A 180 5.18 21.30 6.86
C ARG A 180 4.23 20.39 7.65
N ILE A 181 4.66 19.17 7.93
CA ILE A 181 3.90 18.20 8.73
C ILE A 181 3.78 18.68 10.18
N GLU A 182 4.86 19.18 10.75
CA GLU A 182 4.88 19.72 12.12
C GLU A 182 3.89 20.87 12.29
N LYS A 183 3.89 21.83 11.36
CA LYS A 183 2.90 22.93 11.38
C LYS A 183 1.47 22.41 11.32
N ALA A 184 1.18 21.47 10.41
CA ALA A 184 -0.14 20.86 10.31
C ALA A 184 -0.53 20.04 11.56
N PHE A 185 0.44 19.46 12.27
CA PHE A 185 0.21 18.74 13.51
C PHE A 185 -0.13 19.67 14.66
N TYR A 186 0.58 20.79 14.81
CA TYR A 186 0.31 21.76 15.88
C TYR A 186 -0.87 22.69 15.59
N ASP A 187 -1.31 22.80 14.33
CA ASP A 187 -2.58 23.45 13.98
C ASP A 187 -3.76 22.55 14.37
N GLY A 188 -4.28 22.81 15.57
CA GLY A 188 -5.38 22.07 16.18
C GLY A 188 -6.76 22.40 15.62
N ASP A 189 -6.88 23.37 14.70
CA ASP A 189 -8.15 23.84 14.13
C ASP A 189 -8.23 23.59 12.61
N LEU A 190 -7.09 23.30 11.96
CA LEU A 190 -7.03 22.97 10.53
C LEU A 190 -7.84 21.70 10.20
N PRO A 191 -8.86 21.79 9.31
CA PRO A 191 -9.59 20.62 8.85
C PRO A 191 -8.67 19.59 8.19
N VAL A 192 -8.94 18.30 8.43
CA VAL A 192 -8.13 17.18 7.90
C VAL A 192 -7.94 17.27 6.38
N ASP A 193 -9.04 17.56 5.67
CA ASP A 193 -9.04 17.63 4.20
C ASP A 193 -8.14 18.74 3.66
N ASP A 194 -8.07 19.86 4.38
CA ASP A 194 -7.26 21.01 3.98
C ASP A 194 -5.80 20.78 4.34
N ALA A 195 -5.51 20.19 5.51
CA ALA A 195 -4.16 19.77 5.90
C ALA A 195 -3.54 18.81 4.86
N VAL A 196 -4.28 17.76 4.50
CA VAL A 196 -3.83 16.76 3.51
C VAL A 196 -3.55 17.41 2.16
N LEU A 197 -4.45 18.29 1.69
CA LEU A 197 -4.29 18.98 0.41
C LEU A 197 -3.11 19.97 0.42
N GLU A 198 -2.91 20.73 1.51
CA GLU A 198 -1.81 21.67 1.65
C GLU A 198 -0.46 20.97 1.67
N LEU A 199 -0.31 19.90 2.46
CA LEU A 199 0.90 19.10 2.51
C LEU A 199 1.26 18.54 1.14
N TYR A 200 0.26 17.98 0.44
CA TYR A 200 0.43 17.45 -0.91
C TYR A 200 0.89 18.53 -1.89
N ARG A 201 0.22 19.69 -1.93
CA ARG A 201 0.58 20.82 -2.81
C ARG A 201 1.97 21.38 -2.52
N ASN A 202 2.39 21.34 -1.26
CA ASN A 202 3.71 21.77 -0.84
C ASN A 202 4.80 20.70 -1.10
N GLY A 203 4.49 19.60 -1.79
CA GLY A 203 5.45 18.58 -2.21
C GLY A 203 5.87 17.62 -1.08
N VAL A 204 4.99 17.38 -0.10
CA VAL A 204 5.18 16.28 0.85
C VAL A 204 4.76 14.97 0.15
N LEU A 205 5.60 13.94 0.23
CA LEU A 205 5.29 12.63 -0.32
C LEU A 205 3.98 12.08 0.26
N VAL A 206 3.15 11.47 -0.59
CA VAL A 206 1.82 10.97 -0.19
C VAL A 206 1.95 9.93 0.92
N THR A 207 2.97 9.07 0.88
CA THR A 207 3.22 8.06 1.92
C THR A 207 3.52 8.67 3.28
N ARG A 208 4.22 9.80 3.34
CA ARG A 208 4.45 10.56 4.59
C ARG A 208 3.15 11.13 5.14
N ILE A 209 2.28 11.65 4.25
CA ILE A 209 0.96 12.17 4.63
C ILE A 209 0.09 11.01 5.18
N GLN A 210 0.02 9.88 4.47
CA GLN A 210 -0.70 8.67 4.90
C GLN A 210 -0.21 8.17 6.26
N ARG A 211 1.10 8.20 6.50
CA ARG A 211 1.70 7.78 7.76
C ARG A 211 1.30 8.69 8.91
N ALA A 212 1.49 10.00 8.76
CA ALA A 212 1.08 10.98 9.78
C ALA A 212 -0.44 10.96 10.04
N PHE A 213 -1.23 10.81 8.98
CA PHE A 213 -2.68 10.65 9.08
C PHE A 213 -3.06 9.41 9.90
N SER A 214 -2.34 8.29 9.75
CA SER A 214 -2.62 7.06 10.50
C SER A 214 -2.45 7.23 12.02
N LEU A 215 -1.54 8.11 12.44
CA LEU A 215 -1.32 8.46 13.85
C LEU A 215 -2.27 9.55 14.37
N GLY A 216 -3.28 9.93 13.57
CA GLY A 216 -4.26 10.94 13.94
C GLY A 216 -3.64 12.34 14.07
N MET A 217 -2.61 12.67 13.29
CA MET A 217 -1.87 13.92 13.41
C MET A 217 -2.59 15.13 12.82
N PHE A 218 -3.57 14.94 11.93
CA PHE A 218 -4.26 16.02 11.25
C PHE A 218 -5.70 16.18 11.74
N GLY A 219 -6.25 17.37 11.56
CA GLY A 219 -7.62 17.70 11.94
C GLY A 219 -7.75 18.32 13.32
N GLU A 220 -9.01 18.64 13.66
CA GLU A 220 -9.35 19.22 14.94
C GLU A 220 -8.88 18.37 16.12
N SER A 221 -8.14 18.94 17.07
CA SER A 221 -7.48 18.20 18.16
C SER A 221 -8.43 17.28 18.93
N LYS A 222 -9.67 17.72 19.17
CA LYS A 222 -10.71 16.96 19.90
C LYS A 222 -11.28 15.77 19.12
N ARG A 223 -11.03 15.71 17.80
CA ARG A 223 -11.56 14.67 16.89
C ARG A 223 -10.48 13.75 16.33
N ARG A 224 -9.20 14.02 16.63
CA ARG A 224 -8.06 13.17 16.23
C ARG A 224 -8.22 11.74 16.74
N LYS A 225 -7.91 10.76 15.89
CA LYS A 225 -7.98 9.34 16.22
C LYS A 225 -6.87 8.60 15.47
N LEU A 226 -6.35 7.53 16.07
CA LEU A 226 -5.54 6.57 15.33
C LEU A 226 -6.41 5.92 14.25
N VAL A 227 -5.91 5.89 13.02
CA VAL A 227 -6.56 5.31 11.86
C VAL A 227 -5.71 4.14 11.36
N PRO A 228 -6.27 2.92 11.25
CA PRO A 228 -5.56 1.79 10.65
C PRO A 228 -4.86 2.17 9.34
N THR A 229 -3.61 1.74 9.16
CA THR A 229 -2.75 2.18 8.04
C THR A 229 -3.43 1.98 6.69
N ARG A 230 -4.13 0.86 6.48
CA ARG A 230 -4.90 0.60 5.26
C ARG A 230 -6.00 1.64 5.01
N TRP A 231 -6.74 2.00 6.06
CA TRP A 231 -7.79 3.02 5.94
C TRP A 231 -7.20 4.40 5.73
N SER A 232 -6.03 4.67 6.31
CA SER A 232 -5.29 5.91 6.09
C SER A 232 -4.88 6.09 4.63
N ILE A 233 -4.31 5.04 4.02
CA ILE A 233 -3.96 5.02 2.59
C ILE A 233 -5.19 5.38 1.75
N THR A 234 -6.27 4.62 1.90
CA THR A 234 -7.49 4.87 1.12
C THR A 234 -8.11 6.24 1.39
N ALA A 235 -8.10 6.72 2.64
CA ALA A 235 -8.67 8.00 3.01
C ALA A 235 -7.91 9.16 2.36
N VAL A 236 -6.57 9.15 2.43
CA VAL A 236 -5.72 10.18 1.82
C VAL A 236 -5.86 10.15 0.29
N ASP A 237 -5.77 8.97 -0.33
CA ASP A 237 -5.87 8.83 -1.78
C ASP A 237 -7.23 9.30 -2.29
N SER A 238 -8.30 8.93 -1.59
CA SER A 238 -9.66 9.37 -1.91
C SER A 238 -9.82 10.89 -1.76
N ASN A 239 -9.29 11.48 -0.68
CA ASN A 239 -9.38 12.92 -0.43
C ASN A 239 -8.66 13.73 -1.51
N LEU A 240 -7.39 13.40 -1.76
CA LEU A 240 -6.57 14.07 -2.77
C LEU A 240 -7.18 13.93 -4.16
N SER A 241 -7.60 12.72 -4.53
CA SER A 241 -8.23 12.49 -5.83
C SER A 241 -9.54 13.27 -5.98
N LEU A 242 -10.37 13.39 -4.94
CA LEU A 242 -11.59 14.22 -5.02
C LEU A 242 -11.28 15.71 -5.26
N LYS A 243 -10.26 16.25 -4.58
CA LYS A 243 -9.85 17.66 -4.73
C LYS A 243 -9.24 17.92 -6.11
N LEU A 244 -8.42 17.01 -6.62
CA LEU A 244 -7.83 17.12 -7.97
C LEU A 244 -8.90 16.94 -9.06
N MET A 245 -9.76 15.94 -8.92
CA MET A 245 -10.90 15.71 -9.80
C MET A 245 -11.78 16.96 -9.91
N ALA A 246 -12.05 17.66 -8.80
CA ALA A 246 -12.83 18.91 -8.82
C ALA A 246 -12.19 19.99 -9.71
N ARG A 247 -10.86 20.03 -9.79
CA ARG A 247 -10.12 20.96 -10.69
C ARG A 247 -10.13 20.47 -12.13
N VAL A 248 -9.80 19.20 -12.34
CA VAL A 248 -9.77 18.54 -13.66
C VAL A 248 -11.10 18.71 -14.39
N ARG A 249 -12.23 18.72 -13.66
CA ARG A 249 -13.56 18.92 -14.25
C ARG A 249 -13.76 20.23 -15.02
N HIS A 250 -12.94 21.23 -14.72
CA HIS A 250 -12.99 22.54 -15.36
C HIS A 250 -11.96 22.71 -16.49
N HIS A 251 -11.12 21.70 -16.72
CA HIS A 251 -10.17 21.71 -17.82
C HIS A 251 -10.84 21.39 -19.17
N PRO A 252 -10.28 21.88 -20.29
CA PRO A 252 -10.72 21.47 -21.62
C PRO A 252 -10.51 19.98 -21.85
N LEU A 253 -11.33 19.39 -22.72
CA LEU A 253 -11.24 17.97 -23.07
C LEU A 253 -9.93 17.67 -23.81
N ILE A 254 -9.50 16.42 -23.72
CA ILE A 254 -8.62 15.85 -24.73
C ILE A 254 -9.37 15.73 -26.06
N ASP A 255 -8.63 15.74 -27.15
CA ASP A 255 -9.11 15.74 -28.54
C ASP A 255 -9.06 14.36 -29.22
N GLU A 256 -8.43 13.39 -28.56
CA GLU A 256 -8.16 12.06 -29.11
C GLU A 256 -8.29 10.97 -28.04
N TYR A 257 -8.46 9.73 -28.49
CA TYR A 257 -8.31 8.57 -27.61
C TYR A 257 -6.82 8.33 -27.33
N ARG A 258 -6.46 8.14 -26.07
CA ARG A 258 -5.09 7.78 -25.66
C ARG A 258 -5.09 6.45 -24.97
N VAL A 259 -4.24 5.55 -25.43
CA VAL A 259 -4.09 4.21 -24.87
C VAL A 259 -2.68 4.06 -24.31
N TYR A 260 -2.60 3.74 -23.03
CA TYR A 260 -1.36 3.46 -22.32
C TYR A 260 -1.33 1.99 -21.95
N LYS A 261 -0.17 1.36 -22.12
CA LYS A 261 0.08 0.02 -21.63
C LYS A 261 1.33 0.05 -20.77
N TYR A 262 1.22 -0.54 -19.58
CA TYR A 262 2.34 -0.70 -18.67
C TYR A 262 2.36 -2.13 -18.14
N THR A 263 3.55 -2.69 -17.97
CA THR A 263 3.71 -4.05 -17.42
C THR A 263 4.73 -3.99 -16.30
N TYR A 264 4.31 -4.41 -15.11
CA TYR A 264 5.12 -4.31 -13.91
C TYR A 264 4.71 -5.37 -12.89
N LEU A 265 5.69 -6.03 -12.27
CA LEU A 265 5.48 -7.13 -11.30
C LEU A 265 4.47 -8.17 -11.83
N ASP A 266 4.66 -8.60 -13.09
CA ASP A 266 3.78 -9.51 -13.83
C ASP A 266 2.31 -9.08 -14.00
N ASN A 267 1.96 -7.85 -13.60
CA ASN A 267 0.67 -7.24 -13.86
C ASN A 267 0.71 -6.43 -15.16
N ILE A 268 -0.38 -6.48 -15.92
CA ILE A 268 -0.57 -5.66 -17.13
C ILE A 268 -1.62 -4.60 -16.81
N TYR A 269 -1.21 -3.34 -16.85
CA TYR A 269 -2.07 -2.18 -16.71
C TYR A 269 -2.36 -1.60 -18.09
N VAL A 270 -3.63 -1.33 -18.36
CA VAL A 270 -4.07 -0.65 -19.57
C VAL A 270 -4.90 0.56 -19.16
N GLY A 271 -4.43 1.75 -19.52
CA GLY A 271 -5.15 3.00 -19.31
C GLY A 271 -5.74 3.50 -20.62
N LEU A 272 -7.05 3.69 -20.67
CA LEU A 272 -7.74 4.32 -21.79
C LEU A 272 -8.24 5.69 -21.33
N LEU A 273 -7.82 6.75 -22.02
CA LEU A 273 -8.41 8.08 -21.85
C LEU A 273 -9.28 8.39 -23.06
N THR A 274 -10.51 8.78 -22.77
CA THR A 274 -11.51 9.12 -23.80
C THR A 274 -11.76 10.63 -23.85
N PRO A 275 -12.08 11.21 -25.02
CA PRO A 275 -12.42 12.62 -25.18
C PRO A 275 -13.82 12.95 -24.63
N GLU A 276 -14.04 12.59 -23.37
CA GLU A 276 -15.29 12.76 -22.65
C GLU A 276 -15.07 13.59 -21.37
N HIS A 277 -16.16 14.14 -20.83
CA HIS A 277 -16.15 14.72 -19.51
C HIS A 277 -15.75 13.68 -18.46
N TRP A 278 -15.23 14.15 -17.31
CA TRP A 278 -14.71 13.30 -16.26
C TRP A 278 -15.63 12.12 -15.96
N LYS A 279 -15.06 10.95 -16.20
CA LYS A 279 -15.52 9.64 -15.77
C LYS A 279 -14.26 8.88 -15.36
N PHE A 280 -14.43 7.87 -14.53
CA PHE A 280 -13.31 7.02 -14.16
C PHE A 280 -13.84 5.62 -13.87
N GLU A 281 -13.21 4.63 -14.48
CA GLU A 281 -13.51 3.21 -14.29
C GLU A 281 -12.21 2.46 -14.00
N TRP A 282 -12.25 1.60 -12.99
CA TRP A 282 -11.16 0.70 -12.65
C TRP A 282 -11.69 -0.72 -12.66
N ILE A 283 -11.04 -1.59 -13.42
CA ILE A 283 -11.42 -2.99 -13.58
C ILE A 283 -10.16 -3.84 -13.38
N GLU A 284 -10.26 -4.85 -12.53
CA GLU A 284 -9.25 -5.87 -12.34
C GLU A 284 -9.72 -7.19 -12.95
N ALA A 285 -8.91 -7.75 -13.84
CA ALA A 285 -9.14 -9.06 -14.40
C ALA A 285 -8.26 -10.09 -13.69
N TRP A 286 -8.90 -11.01 -12.98
CA TRP A 286 -8.26 -12.07 -12.21
C TRP A 286 -8.43 -13.41 -12.91
N PHE A 287 -7.32 -14.12 -13.14
CA PHE A 287 -7.35 -15.46 -13.76
C PHE A 287 -7.54 -16.59 -12.76
N GLU A 288 -7.47 -16.29 -11.46
CA GLU A 288 -7.71 -17.20 -10.33
C GLU A 288 -8.82 -16.62 -9.44
N PRO A 289 -10.09 -17.03 -9.65
CA PRO A 289 -11.23 -16.49 -8.89
C PRO A 289 -11.11 -16.71 -7.38
N GLU A 290 -10.46 -17.79 -6.95
CA GLU A 290 -10.19 -18.08 -5.55
C GLU A 290 -9.25 -17.05 -4.92
N LEU A 291 -8.22 -16.59 -5.66
CA LEU A 291 -7.33 -15.53 -5.19
C LEU A 291 -8.09 -14.22 -5.02
N LEU A 292 -8.96 -13.86 -5.98
CA LEU A 292 -9.82 -12.68 -5.85
C LEU A 292 -10.67 -12.76 -4.56
N ALA A 293 -11.35 -13.89 -4.33
CA ALA A 293 -12.19 -14.08 -3.16
C ALA A 293 -11.44 -13.95 -1.83
N THR A 294 -10.19 -14.45 -1.77
CA THR A 294 -9.36 -14.32 -0.56
C THR A 294 -8.79 -12.91 -0.37
N SER A 295 -8.57 -12.18 -1.46
CA SER A 295 -8.02 -10.83 -1.47
C SER A 295 -9.08 -9.78 -1.14
N PHE A 296 -10.32 -10.00 -1.57
CA PHE A 296 -11.44 -9.11 -1.33
C PHE A 296 -12.55 -9.84 -0.56
N PRO A 297 -12.36 -10.11 0.75
CA PRO A 297 -13.32 -10.89 1.53
C PRO A 297 -14.69 -10.21 1.68
N ASP A 298 -14.77 -8.91 1.45
CA ASP A 298 -16.00 -8.12 1.53
C ASP A 298 -16.76 -8.08 0.18
N VAL A 299 -16.22 -8.69 -0.88
CA VAL A 299 -16.83 -8.76 -2.23
C VAL A 299 -17.74 -9.98 -2.33
N ASN A 300 -18.96 -9.78 -2.81
CA ASN A 300 -19.86 -10.87 -3.12
C ASN A 300 -19.54 -11.44 -4.51
N MET A 301 -18.84 -12.58 -4.54
CA MET A 301 -18.43 -13.26 -5.78
C MET A 301 -19.58 -13.58 -6.77
N ALA A 302 -20.84 -13.62 -6.31
CA ALA A 302 -21.99 -13.88 -7.16
C ALA A 302 -22.61 -12.62 -7.78
N GLU A 303 -22.50 -11.47 -7.10
CA GLU A 303 -23.16 -10.22 -7.49
C GLU A 303 -22.18 -9.19 -8.08
N ASP A 304 -20.94 -9.21 -7.58
CA ASP A 304 -19.98 -8.13 -7.79
C ASP A 304 -18.90 -8.46 -8.81
N VAL A 305 -18.82 -9.73 -9.18
CA VAL A 305 -17.77 -10.28 -10.03
C VAL A 305 -18.40 -10.76 -11.33
N GLU A 306 -17.94 -10.18 -12.43
CA GLU A 306 -18.40 -10.54 -13.76
C GLU A 306 -17.55 -11.66 -14.35
N LYS A 307 -18.19 -12.67 -14.94
CA LYS A 307 -17.50 -13.75 -15.65
C LYS A 307 -17.31 -13.36 -17.10
N SER A 308 -16.06 -13.31 -17.55
CA SER A 308 -15.80 -13.05 -18.96
C SER A 308 -16.18 -14.24 -19.83
N SER A 309 -16.73 -13.97 -21.02
CA SER A 309 -16.88 -14.96 -22.09
C SER A 309 -15.55 -15.29 -22.78
N TYR A 310 -14.52 -14.46 -22.56
CA TYR A 310 -13.18 -14.68 -23.08
C TYR A 310 -12.53 -15.91 -22.44
N VAL A 311 -11.88 -16.70 -23.30
CA VAL A 311 -11.03 -17.83 -22.89
C VAL A 311 -9.64 -17.55 -23.45
N SER A 312 -8.64 -17.48 -22.55
CA SER A 312 -7.25 -17.33 -22.98
C SER A 312 -6.80 -18.51 -23.85
N PRO A 313 -5.75 -18.37 -24.68
CA PRO A 313 -5.20 -19.49 -25.44
C PRO A 313 -4.81 -20.71 -24.60
N LYS A 314 -4.56 -20.50 -23.30
CA LYS A 314 -4.23 -21.55 -22.33
C LYS A 314 -5.46 -22.10 -21.59
N GLY A 315 -6.67 -21.69 -21.95
CA GLY A 315 -7.93 -22.18 -21.37
C GLY A 315 -8.43 -21.43 -20.13
N TYR A 316 -7.66 -20.48 -19.58
CA TYR A 316 -8.10 -19.68 -18.42
C TYR A 316 -9.22 -18.71 -18.79
N ARG A 317 -10.17 -18.53 -17.87
CA ARG A 317 -11.27 -17.57 -17.98
C ARG A 317 -11.13 -16.53 -16.88
N PRO A 318 -10.84 -15.26 -17.21
CA PRO A 318 -10.74 -14.25 -16.18
C PRO A 318 -12.12 -13.91 -15.62
N VAL A 319 -12.14 -13.62 -14.33
CA VAL A 319 -13.24 -12.93 -13.67
C VAL A 319 -12.86 -11.47 -13.48
N MET A 320 -13.84 -10.58 -13.56
CA MET A 320 -13.61 -9.13 -13.51
C MET A 320 -14.29 -8.55 -12.28
N LEU A 321 -13.53 -7.78 -11.51
CA LEU A 321 -14.05 -6.94 -10.43
C LEU A 321 -13.78 -5.50 -10.81
N GLY A 322 -14.82 -4.69 -10.89
CA GLY A 322 -14.68 -3.31 -11.29
C GLY A 322 -15.66 -2.40 -10.60
N ASP A 323 -15.39 -1.11 -10.70
CA ASP A 323 -16.30 -0.06 -10.31
C ASP A 323 -16.03 1.18 -11.16
N SER A 324 -17.03 2.05 -11.26
CA SER A 324 -16.93 3.26 -12.06
C SER A 324 -17.61 4.46 -11.41
N GLU A 325 -17.23 5.65 -11.86
CA GLU A 325 -17.86 6.88 -11.46
C GLU A 325 -18.02 7.84 -12.62
N GLY A 326 -19.12 8.59 -12.59
CA GLY A 326 -19.38 9.65 -13.55
C GLY A 326 -18.93 11.02 -13.05
N PHE A 327 -19.36 12.06 -13.77
CA PHE A 327 -19.05 13.45 -13.47
C PHE A 327 -19.45 13.91 -12.06
N ARG A 328 -20.36 13.23 -11.36
CA ARG A 328 -20.72 13.58 -9.97
C ARG A 328 -19.85 12.87 -8.92
N GLY A 329 -19.04 11.91 -9.33
CA GLY A 329 -18.29 11.02 -8.44
C GLY A 329 -19.19 10.02 -7.70
N ARG A 330 -18.58 9.17 -6.88
CA ARG A 330 -19.26 8.17 -6.05
C ARG A 330 -19.62 8.67 -4.65
N LYS A 331 -20.62 8.02 -4.06
CA LYS A 331 -21.02 8.19 -2.65
C LYS A 331 -20.76 6.95 -1.79
N THR A 332 -20.45 5.83 -2.42
CA THR A 332 -20.20 4.53 -1.78
C THR A 332 -18.76 4.11 -1.99
N TYR A 333 -18.27 3.25 -1.10
CA TYR A 333 -16.94 2.67 -1.22
C TYR A 333 -16.83 1.83 -2.51
N ALA A 334 -15.71 1.92 -3.22
CA ALA A 334 -15.45 1.13 -4.42
C ALA A 334 -15.11 -0.32 -4.04
N LYS A 335 -15.66 -1.30 -4.76
CA LYS A 335 -15.46 -2.73 -4.51
C LYS A 335 -14.02 -3.21 -4.73
N PRO A 336 -13.29 -2.76 -5.76
CA PRO A 336 -11.84 -3.00 -5.84
C PRO A 336 -11.06 -2.39 -4.66
N GLY A 337 -11.67 -1.51 -3.86
CA GLY A 337 -11.09 -0.98 -2.64
C GLY A 337 -10.00 0.06 -2.88
N GLY A 338 -8.86 -0.08 -2.20
CA GLY A 338 -7.81 0.96 -2.18
C GLY A 338 -7.20 1.25 -3.55
N CYS A 339 -7.04 0.23 -4.40
CA CYS A 339 -6.48 0.37 -5.75
C CYS A 339 -7.31 1.32 -6.62
N TYR A 340 -8.64 1.33 -6.47
CA TYR A 340 -9.52 2.26 -7.17
C TYR A 340 -9.14 3.71 -6.88
N TYR A 341 -8.94 4.05 -5.60
CA TYR A 341 -8.65 5.42 -5.17
C TYR A 341 -7.23 5.83 -5.51
N SER A 342 -6.27 4.91 -5.41
CA SER A 342 -4.88 5.13 -5.81
C SER A 342 -4.77 5.37 -7.33
N ALA A 343 -5.44 4.55 -8.15
CA ALA A 343 -5.50 4.74 -9.60
C ALA A 343 -6.22 6.04 -9.98
N ARG A 344 -7.34 6.35 -9.31
CA ARG A 344 -8.05 7.62 -9.51
C ARG A 344 -7.15 8.81 -9.19
N LEU A 345 -6.37 8.74 -8.12
CA LEU A 345 -5.40 9.79 -7.76
C LEU A 345 -4.40 9.97 -8.90
N ALA A 346 -3.71 8.91 -9.33
CA ALA A 346 -2.70 8.98 -10.39
C ALA A 346 -3.26 9.54 -11.72
N VAL A 347 -4.47 9.13 -12.13
CA VAL A 347 -5.13 9.67 -13.33
C VAL A 347 -5.50 11.14 -13.14
N SER A 348 -5.99 11.52 -11.96
CA SER A 348 -6.32 12.92 -11.64
C SER A 348 -5.08 13.81 -11.67
N GLU A 349 -3.95 13.33 -11.13
CA GLU A 349 -2.66 14.02 -11.15
C GLU A 349 -2.17 14.23 -12.58
N TYR A 350 -2.22 13.18 -13.41
CA TYR A 350 -1.84 13.26 -14.81
C TYR A 350 -2.68 14.29 -15.57
N LEU A 351 -4.01 14.20 -15.47
CA LEU A 351 -4.93 15.12 -16.16
C LEU A 351 -4.80 16.57 -15.67
N ASP A 352 -4.61 16.78 -14.37
CA ASP A 352 -4.35 18.10 -13.80
C ASP A 352 -3.02 18.68 -14.34
N SER A 353 -1.98 17.84 -14.43
CA SER A 353 -0.64 18.26 -14.91
C SER A 353 -0.63 18.72 -16.37
N ILE A 354 -1.45 18.10 -17.23
CA ILE A 354 -1.56 18.49 -18.65
C ILE A 354 -2.65 19.54 -18.88
N GLY A 355 -3.37 19.98 -17.84
CA GLY A 355 -4.44 20.95 -17.95
C GLY A 355 -5.61 20.46 -18.81
N LYS A 356 -5.93 19.16 -18.73
CA LYS A 356 -7.00 18.52 -19.53
C LYS A 356 -7.97 17.73 -18.67
N GLN A 357 -9.13 17.40 -19.25
CA GLN A 357 -10.09 16.44 -18.74
C GLN A 357 -10.26 15.29 -19.74
N ALA A 358 -10.48 14.09 -19.22
CA ALA A 358 -10.83 12.90 -19.98
C ALA A 358 -11.79 12.02 -19.16
N GLY A 359 -12.42 11.06 -19.82
CA GLY A 359 -13.23 10.00 -19.21
C GLY A 359 -12.55 8.66 -19.22
#